data_AF-A0AAN4HAM1-F1
#
_entry.id   AF-A0AAN4HAM1-F1
#
_cell.length_a   1.000
_cell.length_b   1.000
_cell.length_c   1.000
_cell.angle_alpha   90.00
_cell.angle_beta   90.00
_cell.angle_gamma   90.00
#
_symmetry.space_group_name_H-M   'P 1'
#
loop_
_entity.id
_entity.type
_entity.pdbx_description
1 polymer ?
#
loop_
_entity_poly.entity_id
_entity_poly.type
_entity_poly.pdbx_seq_one_letter_code
_entity_poly.pdbx_strand_id
1 'polypeptide(L)' 'MGGKAAQQVGVPVAEGCTDPNAVNFDPTARSDDGSCNYTF' A
#
# COMPACT_ATOMS: atom_id res chain seq x y z
N MET A 1 -22.46 -4.55 6.09
CA MET A 1 -21.71 -3.50 5.36
C MET A 1 -20.32 -3.40 5.97
N GLY A 2 -19.26 -3.70 5.22
CA GLY A 2 -17.88 -3.44 5.63
C GLY A 2 -16.98 -4.67 5.63
N GLY A 3 -16.76 -5.26 4.45
CA GLY A 3 -15.76 -6.30 4.26
C GLY A 3 -14.38 -5.79 4.64
N LYS A 4 -13.76 -6.46 5.61
CA LYS A 4 -12.33 -6.35 5.89
C LYS A 4 -11.64 -7.35 4.96
N ALA A 5 -11.32 -6.91 3.75
CA ALA A 5 -10.47 -7.69 2.87
C ALA A 5 -9.02 -7.62 3.38
N ALA A 6 -8.43 -8.79 3.62
CA ALA A 6 -6.99 -9.05 3.64
C ALA A 6 -6.11 -8.59 4.82
N GLN A 7 -6.52 -8.81 6.08
CA GLN A 7 -5.57 -8.78 7.21
C GLN A 7 -5.57 -10.09 8.01
N GLN A 8 -5.52 -11.24 7.34
CA GLN A 8 -5.61 -12.54 8.01
C GLN A 8 -4.76 -13.60 7.29
N VAL A 9 -3.44 -13.46 7.31
CA VAL A 9 -2.44 -14.55 7.17
C VAL A 9 -1.07 -13.92 7.42
N GLY A 10 -0.29 -14.46 8.36
CA GLY A 10 0.99 -13.91 8.82
C GLY A 10 2.15 -14.03 7.83
N VAL A 11 1.94 -13.68 6.56
CA VAL A 11 3.02 -13.37 5.62
C VAL A 11 3.10 -11.84 5.57
N PRO A 12 4.25 -11.21 5.88
CA PRO A 12 4.38 -9.78 5.74
C PRO A 12 4.33 -9.44 4.25
N VAL A 13 3.15 -9.12 3.75
CA VAL A 13 3.01 -8.39 2.49
C VAL A 13 3.61 -7.01 2.78
N ALA A 14 4.65 -6.64 2.04
CA ALA A 14 5.19 -5.29 2.13
C ALA A 14 4.08 -4.32 1.71
N GLU A 15 3.60 -3.52 2.64
CA GLU A 15 2.56 -2.51 2.42
C GLU A 15 3.21 -1.13 2.39
N GLY A 16 2.77 -0.30 1.44
CA GLY A 16 3.30 1.02 1.18
C GLY A 16 2.82 1.53 -0.17
N CYS A 17 3.19 2.74 -0.56
CA CYS A 17 2.70 3.31 -1.81
C CYS A 17 3.26 2.57 -3.02
N THR A 18 2.38 1.97 -3.84
CA THR A 18 2.77 1.26 -5.08
C THR A 18 2.77 2.15 -6.32
N ASP A 19 2.38 3.42 -6.21
CA ASP A 19 2.31 4.35 -7.35
C ASP A 19 3.67 5.02 -7.60
N PRO A 20 4.32 4.79 -8.76
CA PRO A 20 5.61 5.40 -9.09
C PRO A 20 5.58 6.92 -9.26
N ASN A 21 4.38 7.52 -9.38
CA ASN A 21 4.23 8.98 -9.49
C ASN A 21 4.04 9.65 -8.12
N ALA A 22 3.90 8.89 -7.05
CA ALA A 22 3.84 9.41 -5.68
C ALA A 22 5.24 9.73 -5.15
N VAL A 23 5.36 10.74 -4.29
CA VAL A 23 6.64 11.15 -3.71
C VAL A 23 7.22 10.12 -2.73
N ASN A 24 6.36 9.26 -2.18
CA ASN A 24 6.68 8.20 -1.25
C ASN A 24 6.52 6.80 -1.86
N PHE A 25 6.72 6.68 -3.17
CA PHE A 25 6.75 5.38 -3.85
C PHE A 25 7.71 4.41 -3.16
N ASP A 26 7.18 3.25 -2.75
CA ASP A 26 7.96 2.16 -2.17
C ASP A 26 8.05 1.01 -3.19
N PRO A 27 9.23 0.77 -3.81
CA PRO A 27 9.40 -0.30 -4.78
C PRO A 27 9.32 -1.71 -4.15
N THR A 28 9.39 -1.82 -2.83
CA THR A 28 9.22 -3.08 -2.11
C THR A 28 7.76 -3.38 -1.79
N ALA A 29 6.90 -2.36 -1.78
CA ALA A 29 5.48 -2.51 -1.54
C ALA A 29 4.81 -3.37 -2.63
N ARG A 30 4.01 -4.34 -2.20
CA ARG A 30 3.21 -5.23 -3.05
C ARG A 30 1.72 -4.97 -2.92
N SER A 31 1.32 -4.18 -1.93
CA SER A 31 -0.05 -3.75 -1.66
C SER A 31 -0.03 -2.28 -1.30
N ASP A 32 -0.88 -1.49 -1.97
CA ASP A 32 -1.07 -0.08 -1.63
C ASP A 32 -1.79 0.04 -0.29
N ASP A 33 -1.15 0.75 0.65
CA ASP A 33 -1.73 1.04 1.96
C ASP A 33 -2.58 2.33 1.96
N GLY A 34 -2.68 3.01 0.81
CA GLY A 34 -3.39 4.27 0.66
C GLY A 34 -2.65 5.46 1.26
N SER A 35 -1.36 5.32 1.58
CA SER A 35 -0.51 6.40 2.08
C SER A 35 0.16 7.21 0.95
N CYS A 36 -0.11 6.89 -0.33
CA CYS A 36 0.48 7.60 -1.46
C CYS A 36 0.28 9.11 -1.36
N ASN A 37 1.39 9.84 -1.38
CA ASN A 37 1.45 11.28 -1.29
C ASN A 37 1.79 11.85 -2.67
N TYR A 38 0.92 12.72 -3.16
CA TYR A 38 1.09 13.39 -4.44
C TYR A 38 1.27 14.88 -4.17
N THR A 39 2.40 15.42 -4.58
CA THR A 39 2.62 16.86 -4.61
C THR A 39 2.14 17.38 -5.97
N PHE A 40 1.15 18.25 -5.95
CA PHE A 40 0.61 18.96 -7.11
C PHE A 40 1.39 20.25 -7.38
#